data_AF-A0A7C8ZQA7-F1
#
_entry.id   AF-A0A7C8ZQA7-F1
#
_cell.length_a   1.000
_cell.length_b   1.000
_cell.length_c   1.000
_cell.angle_alpha   90.00
_cell.angle_beta   90.00
_cell.angle_gamma   90.00
#
_symmetry.space_group_name_H-M   'P 1'
#
loop_
_entity.id
_entity.type
_entity.pdbx_description
1 polymer ?
#
loop_
_entity_poly.entity_id
_entity_poly.type
_entity_poly.pdbx_seq_one_letter_code
_entity_poly.pdbx_strand_id
1 'polypeptide(L)'
;ARFEMLNMELFLACMKSVEKCLKDANMGKDDVDDVVLVGGSTRIPKVQELLLKFFNEKELCKRLNPDEAVAYGASIQAAILCGVLDKQQFLLVEVTPLSLGVEVLGGRLSVVIPRNTAIPTKVVRDDYVTAIDD
;
A
#
# COMPACT_ATOMS: atom_id res chain seq x y z
N ALA A 1 -22.71 -3.21 -18.05
CA ALA A 1 -22.85 -2.67 -19.42
C ALA A 1 -22.58 -1.16 -19.54
N ARG A 2 -23.47 -0.20 -19.21
CA ARG A 2 -23.13 1.25 -19.35
C ARG A 2 -22.24 1.82 -18.24
N PHE A 3 -22.54 1.49 -16.97
CA PHE A 3 -21.75 1.93 -15.82
C PHE A 3 -20.26 1.53 -15.95
N GLU A 4 -20.01 0.28 -16.35
CA GLU A 4 -18.65 -0.23 -16.52
C GLU A 4 -17.92 0.47 -17.65
N MET A 5 -18.59 0.73 -18.79
CA MET A 5 -17.97 1.47 -19.89
C MET A 5 -17.56 2.88 -19.47
N LEU A 6 -18.40 3.58 -18.70
CA LEU A 6 -18.11 4.94 -18.23
C LEU A 6 -16.96 4.99 -17.21
N ASN A 7 -16.72 3.91 -16.47
CA ASN A 7 -15.72 3.87 -15.40
C ASN A 7 -14.52 2.98 -15.72
N MET A 8 -14.42 2.43 -16.93
CA MET A 8 -13.40 1.44 -17.28
C MET A 8 -11.99 1.98 -17.07
N GLU A 9 -11.74 3.24 -17.43
CA GLU A 9 -10.45 3.90 -17.22
C GLU A 9 -10.05 3.93 -15.74
N LEU A 10 -10.99 4.26 -14.85
CA LEU A 10 -10.76 4.30 -13.40
C LEU A 10 -10.48 2.89 -12.85
N PHE A 11 -11.22 1.88 -13.31
CA PHE A 11 -10.99 0.49 -12.89
C PHE A 11 -9.61 -0.01 -13.32
N LEU A 12 -9.18 0.32 -14.54
CA LEU A 12 -7.85 -0.04 -15.05
C LEU A 12 -6.74 0.74 -14.33
N ALA A 13 -6.99 2.00 -13.92
CA ALA A 13 -6.05 2.76 -13.11
C ALA A 13 -5.77 2.10 -11.74
N CYS A 14 -6.80 1.48 -11.13
CA CYS A 14 -6.60 0.69 -9.90
C CYS A 14 -5.65 -0.49 -10.13
N MET A 15 -5.75 -1.19 -11.27
CA MET A 15 -4.88 -2.35 -11.56
C MET A 15 -3.41 -1.95 -11.71
N LYS A 16 -3.11 -0.76 -12.23
CA LYS A 16 -1.73 -0.22 -12.28
C LYS A 16 -1.12 -0.10 -10.88
N SER A 17 -1.93 0.18 -9.86
CA SER A 17 -1.46 0.28 -8.48
C SER A 17 -1.10 -1.10 -7.90
N VAL A 18 -1.87 -2.14 -8.25
CA VAL A 18 -1.57 -3.52 -7.87
C VAL A 18 -0.27 -3.99 -8.51
N GLU A 19 -0.09 -3.75 -9.81
CA GLU A 19 1.14 -4.10 -10.53
C GLU A 19 2.37 -3.38 -9.95
N LYS A 20 2.23 -2.09 -9.64
CA LYS A 20 3.30 -1.32 -9.00
C LYS A 20 3.65 -1.88 -7.61
N CYS A 21 2.66 -2.30 -6.83
CA CYS A 21 2.86 -2.90 -5.51
C CYS A 21 3.70 -4.18 -5.60
N LEU A 22 3.33 -5.09 -6.51
CA LEU A 22 4.09 -6.33 -6.73
C LEU A 22 5.53 -6.05 -7.17
N LYS A 23 5.71 -5.09 -8.08
CA LYS A 23 7.04 -4.69 -8.54
C LYS A 23 7.90 -4.14 -7.40
N ASP A 24 7.33 -3.27 -6.56
CA ASP A 24 8.02 -2.70 -5.41
C ASP A 24 8.39 -3.76 -4.35
N ALA A 25 7.56 -4.80 -4.22
CA ALA A 25 7.82 -5.95 -3.35
C ALA A 25 8.76 -7.00 -3.97
N ASN A 26 9.14 -6.83 -5.25
CA ASN A 26 9.88 -7.82 -6.04
C ASN A 26 9.20 -9.20 -6.04
N MET A 27 7.86 -9.21 -6.18
CA MET A 27 7.03 -10.41 -6.18
C MET A 27 6.35 -10.60 -7.54
N GLY A 28 6.22 -11.87 -7.96
CA GLY A 28 5.34 -12.29 -9.02
C GLY A 28 3.89 -12.41 -8.55
N LYS A 29 2.98 -12.60 -9.50
CA LYS A 29 1.54 -12.80 -9.21
C LYS A 29 1.29 -14.10 -8.45
N ASP A 30 2.07 -15.13 -8.74
CA ASP A 30 1.90 -16.46 -8.16
C ASP A 30 2.42 -16.54 -6.72
N ASP A 31 3.26 -15.57 -6.30
CA ASP A 31 3.73 -15.44 -4.91
C ASP A 31 2.66 -14.90 -3.95
N VAL A 32 1.52 -14.41 -4.48
CA VAL A 32 0.42 -13.88 -3.67
C VAL A 32 -0.52 -15.02 -3.30
N ASP A 33 -0.49 -15.51 -2.06
CA ASP A 33 -1.32 -16.65 -1.63
C ASP A 33 -2.83 -16.36 -1.66
N ASP A 34 -3.22 -15.22 -1.08
CA ASP A 34 -4.62 -14.82 -0.88
C ASP A 34 -4.85 -13.37 -1.35
N VAL A 35 -6.00 -13.10 -1.97
CA VAL A 35 -6.43 -11.74 -2.35
C VAL A 35 -7.60 -11.32 -1.49
N VAL A 36 -7.37 -10.41 -0.53
CA VAL A 36 -8.40 -9.92 0.40
C VAL A 36 -9.04 -8.64 -0.13
N LEU A 37 -10.38 -8.60 -0.18
CA LEU A 37 -11.15 -7.45 -0.63
C LEU A 37 -11.63 -6.60 0.56
N VAL A 38 -11.32 -5.31 0.54
CA VAL A 38 -11.72 -4.35 1.58
C VAL A 38 -12.21 -3.04 0.95
N GLY A 39 -13.28 -2.47 1.50
CA GLY A 39 -13.97 -1.26 1.03
C GLY A 39 -15.14 -1.55 0.10
N GLY A 40 -16.24 -0.80 0.24
CA GLY A 40 -17.50 -1.07 -0.46
C GLY A 40 -17.41 -1.14 -2.00
N SER A 41 -16.52 -0.35 -2.62
CA SER A 41 -16.32 -0.38 -4.08
C SER A 41 -15.76 -1.71 -4.59
N THR A 42 -15.18 -2.55 -3.73
CA THR A 42 -14.77 -3.91 -4.11
C THR A 42 -15.94 -4.82 -4.42
N ARG A 43 -17.18 -4.45 -4.06
CA ARG A 43 -18.41 -5.17 -4.43
C ARG A 43 -18.78 -5.04 -5.92
N ILE A 44 -18.15 -4.11 -6.65
CA ILE A 44 -18.38 -3.92 -8.08
C ILE A 44 -17.90 -5.17 -8.84
N PRO A 45 -18.79 -5.89 -9.56
CA PRO A 45 -18.41 -7.15 -10.24
C PRO A 45 -17.25 -7.00 -11.22
N LYS A 46 -17.20 -5.88 -11.96
CA LYS A 46 -16.10 -5.61 -12.90
C LYS A 46 -14.74 -5.49 -12.22
N VAL A 47 -14.66 -4.91 -11.02
CA VAL A 47 -13.40 -4.80 -10.27
C VAL A 47 -12.92 -6.18 -9.83
N GLN A 48 -13.83 -7.02 -9.35
CA GLN A 48 -13.52 -8.40 -8.98
C GLN A 48 -13.09 -9.23 -10.19
N GLU A 49 -13.77 -9.09 -11.33
CA GLU A 49 -13.40 -9.76 -12.58
C GLU A 49 -11.98 -9.37 -13.05
N LEU A 50 -11.63 -8.08 -12.96
CA LEU A 50 -10.30 -7.60 -13.31
C LEU A 50 -9.22 -8.18 -12.38
N LEU A 51 -9.50 -8.28 -11.08
CA LEU A 51 -8.58 -8.88 -10.10
C LEU A 51 -8.41 -10.39 -10.32
N LEU A 52 -9.51 -11.12 -10.55
CA LEU A 52 -9.48 -12.55 -10.90
C LEU A 52 -8.58 -12.78 -12.11
N LYS A 53 -8.81 -12.05 -13.21
CA LYS A 53 -7.99 -12.11 -14.41
C LYS A 53 -6.54 -11.73 -14.16
N PHE A 54 -6.30 -10.71 -13.34
CA PHE A 54 -4.95 -10.25 -13.03
C PHE A 54 -4.15 -11.32 -12.28
N PHE A 55 -4.77 -12.02 -11.33
CA PHE A 55 -4.18 -13.08 -10.51
C PHE A 55 -4.48 -14.50 -11.05
N ASN A 56 -4.56 -14.67 -12.37
CA ASN A 56 -4.67 -15.99 -13.01
C ASN A 56 -5.88 -16.83 -12.55
N GLU A 57 -7.05 -16.20 -12.40
CA GLU A 57 -8.31 -16.79 -11.91
C GLU A 57 -8.24 -17.33 -10.47
N LYS A 58 -7.27 -16.87 -9.68
CA LYS A 58 -7.19 -17.16 -8.24
C LYS A 58 -8.43 -16.64 -7.51
N GLU A 59 -9.03 -17.48 -6.68
CA GLU A 59 -10.23 -17.13 -5.90
C GLU A 59 -9.98 -15.93 -4.97
N LEU A 60 -10.88 -14.94 -5.02
CA LEU A 60 -10.83 -13.78 -4.12
C LEU A 60 -11.40 -14.14 -2.76
N CYS A 61 -10.72 -13.78 -1.68
CA CYS A 61 -11.14 -14.06 -0.32
C CYS A 61 -12.40 -13.24 0.05
N LYS A 62 -13.50 -13.96 0.29
CA LYS A 62 -14.82 -13.40 0.67
C LYS A 62 -15.20 -13.67 2.13
N ARG A 63 -14.27 -14.18 2.94
CA ARG A 63 -14.50 -14.53 4.35
C ARG A 63 -14.64 -13.30 5.26
N LEU A 64 -14.19 -12.13 4.79
CA LEU A 64 -14.20 -10.88 5.55
C LEU A 64 -15.29 -9.93 5.02
N ASN A 65 -15.95 -9.23 5.93
CA ASN A 65 -16.86 -8.16 5.54
C ASN A 65 -16.04 -6.94 5.07
N PRO A 66 -16.12 -6.53 3.79
CA PRO A 66 -15.27 -5.48 3.25
C PRO A 66 -15.53 -4.10 3.89
N ASP A 67 -16.70 -3.88 4.47
CA ASP A 67 -17.08 -2.59 5.07
C ASP A 67 -16.60 -2.45 6.53
N GLU A 68 -16.28 -3.56 7.19
CA GLU A 68 -15.95 -3.60 8.62
C GLU A 68 -14.50 -4.01 8.90
N ALA A 69 -13.84 -4.68 7.95
CA ALA A 69 -12.50 -5.25 8.15
C ALA A 69 -11.47 -4.23 8.66
N VAL A 70 -11.51 -2.99 8.14
CA VAL A 70 -10.60 -1.91 8.58
C VAL A 70 -10.86 -1.53 10.03
N ALA A 71 -12.13 -1.32 10.40
CA ALA A 71 -12.51 -0.92 11.75
C ALA A 71 -12.17 -2.03 12.77
N TYR A 72 -12.39 -3.29 12.38
CA TYR A 72 -12.02 -4.45 13.18
C TYR A 72 -10.51 -4.49 13.47
N GLY A 73 -9.66 -4.41 12.44
CA GLY A 73 -8.20 -4.36 12.62
C GLY A 73 -7.73 -3.18 13.47
N ALA A 74 -8.32 -2.00 13.27
CA ALA A 74 -8.02 -0.81 14.08
C ALA A 74 -8.37 -1.03 15.57
N SER A 75 -9.50 -1.67 15.86
CA SER A 75 -9.91 -1.98 17.23
C SER A 75 -8.97 -2.96 17.94
N ILE A 76 -8.43 -3.94 17.21
CA ILE A 76 -7.43 -4.88 17.74
C ILE A 76 -6.16 -4.10 18.09
N GLN A 77 -5.67 -3.27 17.19
CA GLN A 77 -4.49 -2.44 17.45
C GLN A 77 -4.70 -1.51 18.65
N ALA A 78 -5.89 -0.91 18.78
CA ALA A 78 -6.24 -0.09 19.94
C ALA A 78 -6.23 -0.90 21.24
N ALA A 79 -6.81 -2.10 21.25
CA ALA A 79 -6.81 -2.99 22.42
C ALA A 79 -5.39 -3.40 22.84
N ILE A 80 -4.50 -3.66 21.88
CA ILE A 80 -3.07 -3.94 22.12
C ILE A 80 -2.37 -2.71 22.73
N LEU A 81 -2.63 -1.51 22.22
CA LEU A 81 -2.03 -0.27 22.74
C LEU A 81 -2.53 0.06 24.15
N CYS A 82 -3.80 -0.21 24.44
CA CYS A 82 -4.41 -0.05 25.76
C CYS A 82 -4.04 -1.14 26.77
N GLY A 83 -3.29 -2.18 26.35
CA GLY A 83 -2.90 -3.30 27.22
C GLY A 83 -4.05 -4.27 27.54
N VAL A 84 -5.15 -4.22 26.80
CA VAL A 84 -6.27 -5.17 26.90
C VAL A 84 -5.91 -6.51 26.26
N LEU A 85 -5.17 -6.46 25.14
CA LEU A 85 -4.59 -7.63 24.47
C LEU A 85 -3.07 -7.65 24.61
N ASP A 86 -2.48 -8.84 24.67
CA ASP A 86 -1.04 -9.00 24.78
C ASP A 86 -0.33 -8.65 23.47
N LYS A 87 0.68 -7.78 23.58
CA LYS A 87 1.55 -7.34 22.49
C LYS A 87 2.39 -8.48 21.92
N GLN A 88 2.70 -9.51 22.71
CA GLN A 88 3.63 -10.57 22.32
C GLN A 88 3.13 -11.43 21.14
N GLN A 89 1.82 -11.39 20.86
CA GLN A 89 1.22 -12.13 19.75
C GLN A 89 1.25 -11.37 18.42
N PHE A 90 1.60 -10.08 18.42
CA PHE A 90 1.47 -9.22 17.25
C PHE A 90 2.72 -8.36 17.04
N LEU A 91 3.43 -8.61 15.94
CA LEU A 91 4.45 -7.70 15.42
C LEU A 91 3.91 -7.05 14.15
N LEU A 92 3.72 -5.73 14.20
CA LEU A 92 3.34 -4.92 13.05
C LEU A 92 4.56 -4.13 12.57
N VAL A 93 4.94 -4.31 11.31
CA VAL A 93 5.97 -3.53 10.63
C VAL A 93 5.30 -2.82 9.46
N GLU A 94 5.35 -1.49 9.46
CA GLU A 94 4.74 -0.65 8.44
C GLU A 94 5.82 0.12 7.67
N VAL A 95 5.48 0.74 6.53
CA VAL A 95 6.44 1.47 5.68
C VAL A 95 5.99 2.89 5.31
N THR A 96 6.92 3.74 4.87
CA THR A 96 6.59 5.05 4.29
C THR A 96 5.99 4.89 2.88
N PRO A 97 4.88 5.54 2.49
CA PRO A 97 4.29 5.35 1.16
C PRO A 97 5.00 6.13 0.04
N LEU A 98 5.76 7.17 0.41
CA LEU A 98 6.45 8.08 -0.50
C LEU A 98 7.87 8.33 -0.04
N SER A 99 8.73 8.68 -1.00
CA SER A 99 10.09 9.13 -0.71
C SER A 99 10.04 10.52 -0.09
N LEU A 100 10.71 10.69 1.05
CA LEU A 100 10.92 11.98 1.71
C LEU A 100 12.30 12.49 1.35
N GLY A 101 12.40 13.76 1.00
CA GLY A 101 13.64 14.39 0.58
C GLY A 101 13.57 15.91 0.67
N VAL A 102 14.68 16.55 0.34
CA VAL A 102 14.79 18.01 0.28
C VAL A 102 15.10 18.45 -1.14
N GLU A 103 14.64 19.64 -1.49
CA GLU A 103 15.03 20.28 -2.75
C GLU A 103 16.50 20.72 -2.66
N VAL A 104 17.27 20.46 -3.72
CA VAL A 104 18.65 20.92 -3.91
C VAL A 104 18.74 21.79 -5.16
N LEU A 105 19.88 22.48 -5.32
CA LEU A 105 20.13 23.40 -6.43
C LEU A 105 19.72 22.80 -7.79
N GLY A 106 19.01 23.60 -8.59
CA GLY A 106 18.47 23.19 -9.87
C GLY A 106 17.11 22.49 -9.79
N GLY A 107 16.37 22.65 -8.69
CA GLY A 107 15.00 22.13 -8.53
C GLY A 107 14.93 20.61 -8.43
N ARG A 108 16.02 19.95 -8.05
CA ARG A 108 16.10 18.49 -7.96
C ARG A 108 15.75 18.03 -6.56
N LEU A 109 15.03 16.93 -6.44
CA LEU A 109 14.75 16.29 -5.15
C LEU A 109 15.92 15.38 -4.77
N SER A 110 16.62 15.69 -3.68
CA SER A 110 17.53 14.75 -3.02
C SER A 110 16.74 13.90 -2.03
N VAL A 111 16.52 12.63 -2.36
CA VAL A 111 15.78 11.69 -1.50
C VAL A 111 16.62 11.34 -0.27
N VAL A 112 16.04 11.50 0.91
CA VAL A 112 16.63 11.18 2.22
C VAL A 112 16.09 9.86 2.76
N ILE A 113 14.77 9.67 2.75
CA ILE A 113 14.11 8.41 3.13
C ILE A 113 13.35 7.91 1.90
N PRO A 114 13.76 6.79 1.27
CA PRO A 114 13.03 6.23 0.14
C PRO A 114 11.61 5.78 0.51
N ARG A 115 10.69 5.76 -0.48
CA ARG A 115 9.39 5.06 -0.34
C ARG A 115 9.60 3.61 0.06
N ASN A 116 8.61 3.03 0.72
CA ASN A 116 8.58 1.68 1.25
C ASN A 116 9.68 1.39 2.31
N THR A 117 10.23 2.42 2.96
CA THR A 117 11.17 2.24 4.08
C THR A 117 10.39 1.89 5.34
N ALA A 118 10.78 0.83 6.05
CA ALA A 118 10.14 0.42 7.31
C ALA A 118 10.19 1.52 8.37
N ILE A 119 9.11 1.69 9.13
CA ILE A 119 9.00 2.65 10.23
C ILE A 119 8.98 1.93 11.59
N PRO A 120 9.58 2.53 12.64
CA PRO A 120 10.25 3.83 12.66
C PRO A 120 11.62 3.83 11.96
N THR A 121 11.99 4.94 11.33
CA THR A 121 13.29 5.12 10.66
C THR A 121 13.87 6.50 10.93
N LYS A 122 15.20 6.60 10.89
CA LYS A 122 15.96 7.85 10.99
C LYS A 122 17.13 7.77 10.00
N VAL A 123 17.25 8.78 9.15
CA VAL A 123 18.37 8.96 8.24
C VAL A 123 18.97 10.34 8.47
N VAL A 124 20.28 10.41 8.60
CA VAL A 124 21.05 11.66 8.69
C VAL A 124 21.97 11.71 7.48
N ARG A 125 22.05 12.87 6.84
CA ARG A 125 22.83 13.12 5.63
C ARG A 125 23.85 14.21 5.93
N ASP A 126 25.11 13.81 5.92
CA ASP A 126 26.25 14.69 6.26
C ASP A 126 27.02 15.14 5.00
N ASP A 127 26.47 14.86 3.81
CA ASP A 127 27.04 15.14 2.49
C ASP A 127 26.56 16.48 1.88
N TYR A 128 25.73 17.24 2.62
CA TYR A 128 25.34 18.59 2.19
C TYR A 128 26.46 19.60 2.47
N VAL A 129 26.79 20.40 1.47
CA VAL A 129 27.83 21.43 1.52
C VAL A 129 27.29 22.77 1.00
N THR A 130 27.98 23.87 1.31
CA THR A 130 27.67 25.18 0.76
C THR A 130 27.89 25.18 -0.76
N ALA A 131 26.99 25.81 -1.51
CA ALA A 131 27.09 25.85 -2.97
C ALA A 131 28.04 26.95 -3.47
N ILE A 132 28.16 28.03 -2.70
CA ILE A 132 28.95 29.23 -2.99
C ILE A 132 29.49 29.74 -1.64
N ASP A 133 30.77 30.12 -1.60
CA ASP A 133 31.35 30.91 -0.51
C ASP A 133 31.30 32.39 -0.92
N ASP A 134 30.82 33.26 -0.02
CA ASP A 134 30.86 34.73 -0.18
C ASP A 134 32.27 35.30 0.07
#